data_AF-A0A7J7DJC5-F1
#
_entry.id   AF-A0A7J7DJC5-F1
#
_cell.length_a   1.000
_cell.length_b   1.000
_cell.length_c   1.000
_cell.angle_alpha   90.00
_cell.angle_beta   90.00
_cell.angle_gamma   90.00
#
_symmetry.space_group_name_H-M   'P 1'
#
loop_
_entity.id
_entity.type
_entity.pdbx_description
1 polymer ?
#
loop_
_entity_poly.entity_id
_entity_poly.type
_entity_poly.pdbx_seq_one_letter_code
_entity_poly.pdbx_strand_id
1 'polypeptide(L)'
;MAAVKAAIGDAVLTSLWVFSLPCRGVLSSMAVRFLGVQGLSLPRLFITTIVTSVFVLTFNVAGSAMGGASLNPATTISSYATGHKPKWSLLFMAVRFPAQAAGAVGGAKAILQFIPTQYKHMIKGPALKVDLHTGAGAVVFDFLEIF
;
A
#
# COMPACT_ATOMS: atom_id res chain seq x y z
N MET A 1 12.65 3.58 -23.35
CA MET A 1 13.29 2.66 -22.37
C MET A 1 13.06 3.04 -20.91
N ALA A 2 13.14 4.33 -20.52
CA ALA A 2 12.93 4.75 -19.12
C ALA A 2 11.52 4.44 -18.57
N ALA A 3 10.45 4.72 -19.33
CA ALA A 3 9.08 4.48 -18.90
C ALA A 3 8.78 2.99 -18.65
N VAL A 4 9.25 2.10 -19.53
CA VAL A 4 9.07 0.64 -19.40
C VAL A 4 9.81 0.11 -18.18
N LYS A 5 11.07 0.50 -17.98
CA LYS A 5 11.83 0.12 -16.78
C LYS A 5 11.11 0.54 -15.50
N ALA A 6 10.59 1.76 -15.48
CA ALA A 6 9.86 2.30 -14.35
C ALA A 6 8.52 1.56 -14.14
N ALA A 7 7.81 1.18 -15.22
CA ALA A 7 6.58 0.39 -15.15
C ALA A 7 6.83 -1.04 -14.63
N ILE A 8 7.93 -1.68 -15.02
CA ILE A 8 8.34 -2.97 -14.44
C ILE A 8 8.60 -2.81 -12.95
N GLY A 9 9.31 -1.74 -12.57
CA GLY A 9 9.55 -1.44 -11.17
C GLY A 9 8.26 -1.25 -10.37
N ASP A 10 7.30 -0.52 -10.95
CA ASP A 10 5.97 -0.33 -10.36
C ASP A 10 5.21 -1.65 -10.19
N ALA A 11 5.22 -2.52 -11.19
CA ALA A 11 4.53 -3.81 -11.12
C ALA A 11 5.11 -4.69 -10.00
N VAL A 12 6.45 -4.78 -9.93
CA VAL A 12 7.14 -5.57 -8.89
C VAL A 12 6.89 -4.97 -7.51
N LEU A 13 7.07 -3.66 -7.35
CA LEU A 13 6.91 -2.98 -6.06
C LEU A 13 5.46 -3.07 -5.57
N THR A 14 4.47 -2.88 -6.45
CA THR A 14 3.04 -2.99 -6.10
C THR A 14 2.66 -4.42 -5.75
N SER A 15 3.19 -5.41 -6.47
CA SER A 15 2.98 -6.82 -6.17
C SER A 15 3.50 -7.18 -4.78
N LEU A 16 4.74 -6.77 -4.47
CA LEU A 16 5.34 -6.98 -3.16
C LEU A 16 4.55 -6.26 -2.06
N TRP A 17 4.11 -5.02 -2.31
CA TRP A 17 3.30 -4.25 -1.37
C TRP A 17 2.01 -4.99 -1.01
N VAL A 18 1.23 -5.37 -2.04
CA VAL A 18 -0.04 -6.07 -1.85
C VAL A 18 0.19 -7.41 -1.18
N PHE A 19 1.17 -8.20 -1.64
CA PHE A 19 1.52 -9.49 -1.06
C PHE A 19 1.82 -9.41 0.44
N SER A 20 2.43 -8.31 0.88
CA SER A 20 2.86 -8.13 2.26
C SER A 20 1.75 -7.61 3.20
N LEU A 21 0.58 -7.23 2.68
CA LEU A 21 -0.51 -6.67 3.49
C LEU A 21 -0.99 -7.59 4.64
N PRO A 22 -1.14 -8.92 4.47
CA PRO A 22 -1.52 -9.80 5.57
C PRO A 22 -0.46 -9.82 6.68
N CYS A 23 0.83 -9.76 6.33
CA CYS A 23 1.93 -9.73 7.29
C CYS A 23 1.82 -8.52 8.23
N ARG A 24 1.38 -7.36 7.73
CA ARG A 24 1.15 -6.16 8.54
C ARG A 24 0.13 -6.40 9.65
N GLY A 25 -0.98 -7.06 9.31
CA GLY A 25 -2.02 -7.42 10.28
C GLY A 25 -1.53 -8.44 11.31
N VAL A 26 -0.81 -9.46 10.85
CA VAL A 26 -0.24 -10.50 11.72
C VAL A 26 0.77 -9.90 12.69
N LEU A 27 1.75 -9.14 12.21
CA LEU A 27 2.78 -8.50 13.04
C LEU A 27 2.16 -7.57 14.09
N SER A 28 1.19 -6.75 13.68
CA SER A 28 0.45 -5.88 14.61
C SER A 28 -0.26 -6.69 15.68
N SER A 29 -0.95 -7.78 15.31
CA SER A 29 -1.65 -8.64 16.27
C SER A 29 -0.69 -9.33 17.24
N MET A 30 0.48 -9.75 16.77
CA MET A 30 1.52 -10.37 17.59
C MET A 30 2.12 -9.36 18.58
N ALA A 31 2.44 -8.15 18.13
CA ALA A 31 2.95 -7.08 18.99
C ALA A 31 1.94 -6.68 20.08
N VAL A 32 0.66 -6.51 19.71
CA VAL A 32 -0.43 -6.21 20.66
C VAL A 32 -0.58 -7.33 21.70
N ARG A 33 -0.44 -8.60 21.28
CA ARG A 33 -0.51 -9.74 22.21
C ARG A 33 0.71 -9.84 23.12
N PHE A 34 1.90 -9.64 22.57
CA PHE A 34 3.16 -9.67 23.31
C PHE A 34 3.22 -8.61 24.40
N LEU A 35 2.71 -7.41 24.12
CA LEU A 35 2.67 -6.29 25.08
C LEU A 35 1.50 -6.35 26.06
N GLY A 36 0.59 -7.32 25.94
CA GLY A 36 -0.56 -7.48 26.85
C GLY A 36 -1.61 -6.36 26.76
N VAL A 37 -1.67 -5.63 25.65
CA VAL A 37 -2.56 -4.46 25.47
C VAL A 37 -3.78 -4.75 24.60
N GLN A 38 -4.23 -6.01 24.54
CA GLN A 38 -5.31 -6.42 23.63
C GLN A 38 -6.64 -5.74 23.98
N GLY A 39 -6.87 -5.28 25.21
CA GLY A 39 -8.10 -4.58 25.60
C GLY A 39 -8.11 -3.07 25.33
N LEU A 40 -6.96 -2.48 24.98
CA LEU A 40 -6.80 -1.03 24.92
C LEU A 40 -6.79 -0.53 23.47
N SER A 41 -7.65 0.45 23.16
CA SER A 41 -7.80 0.99 21.81
C SER A 41 -6.60 1.85 21.37
N LEU A 42 -6.15 2.77 22.23
CA LEU A 42 -5.05 3.70 21.91
C LEU A 42 -3.69 2.99 21.69
N PRO A 43 -3.21 2.10 22.57
CA PRO A 43 -1.97 1.36 22.33
C PRO A 43 -2.03 0.49 21.07
N ARG A 44 -3.19 -0.11 20.79
CA ARG A 44 -3.40 -0.91 19.58
C ARG A 44 -3.25 -0.05 18.33
N LEU A 45 -3.87 1.14 18.31
CA LEU A 45 -3.73 2.08 17.20
C LEU A 45 -2.26 2.47 17.01
N PHE A 46 -1.58 2.85 18.09
CA PHE A 46 -0.18 3.26 18.05
C PHE A 46 0.75 2.15 17.48
N ILE A 47 0.55 0.90 17.91
CA ILE A 47 1.28 -0.25 17.38
C ILE A 47 1.01 -0.43 15.89
N THR A 48 -0.26 -0.37 15.47
CA THR A 48 -0.61 -0.52 14.04
C THR A 48 -0.05 0.60 13.18
N THR A 49 -0.01 1.84 13.70
CA THR A 49 0.60 2.99 13.03
C THR A 49 2.10 2.78 12.87
N ILE A 50 2.83 2.42 13.93
CA ILE A 50 4.28 2.14 13.84
C ILE A 50 4.59 1.06 12.80
N VAL A 51 3.89 -0.09 12.87
CA VAL A 51 4.11 -1.19 11.93
C VAL A 51 3.82 -0.72 10.48
N THR A 52 2.77 0.07 10.29
CA THR A 52 2.43 0.64 8.98
C THR A 52 3.48 1.63 8.49
N SER A 53 3.96 2.54 9.34
CA SER A 53 5.01 3.51 9.00
C SER A 53 6.30 2.81 8.59
N VAL A 54 6.73 1.76 9.31
CA VAL A 54 7.92 0.97 8.94
C VAL A 54 7.76 0.32 7.57
N PHE A 55 6.57 -0.24 7.27
CA PHE A 55 6.27 -0.79 5.95
C PHE A 55 6.35 0.29 4.87
N VAL A 56 5.66 1.41 5.04
CA VAL A 56 5.64 2.51 4.06
C VAL A 56 7.06 3.03 3.80
N LEU A 57 7.86 3.27 4.84
CA LEU A 57 9.24 3.71 4.71
C LEU A 57 10.09 2.68 3.94
N THR A 58 9.96 1.39 4.27
CA THR A 58 10.68 0.31 3.59
C THR A 58 10.37 0.29 2.09
N PHE A 59 9.09 0.36 1.73
CA PHE A 59 8.68 0.35 0.32
C PHE A 59 9.03 1.65 -0.41
N ASN A 60 9.05 2.80 0.26
CA ASN A 60 9.52 4.05 -0.32
C ASN A 60 11.03 4.02 -0.63
N VAL A 61 11.84 3.46 0.27
CA VAL A 61 13.28 3.25 0.03
C VAL A 61 13.48 2.27 -1.12
N ALA A 62 12.74 1.15 -1.14
CA ALA A 62 12.81 0.18 -2.22
C ALA A 62 12.41 0.79 -3.58
N GLY A 63 11.31 1.56 -3.63
CA GLY A 63 10.87 2.25 -4.83
C GLY A 63 11.90 3.25 -5.35
N SER A 64 12.56 3.97 -4.43
CA SER A 64 13.66 4.88 -4.77
C SER A 64 14.85 4.13 -5.38
N ALA A 65 15.25 3.00 -4.79
CA ALA A 65 16.31 2.14 -5.32
C ALA A 65 15.96 1.54 -6.71
N MET A 66 14.68 1.35 -7.00
CA MET A 66 14.17 0.88 -8.30
C MET A 66 14.02 1.99 -9.35
N GLY A 67 14.64 3.15 -9.14
CA GLY A 67 14.60 4.28 -10.07
C GLY A 67 13.35 5.16 -9.94
N GLY A 68 12.76 5.19 -8.74
CA GLY A 68 11.57 5.98 -8.44
C GLY A 68 10.26 5.27 -8.78
N ALA A 69 10.24 3.94 -8.65
CA ALA A 69 9.01 3.16 -8.76
C ALA A 69 7.98 3.64 -7.72
N SER A 70 6.70 3.56 -8.10
CA SER A 70 5.57 3.96 -7.27
C SER A 70 4.55 2.84 -7.26
N LEU A 71 4.00 2.57 -6.08
CA LEU A 71 2.97 1.56 -5.86
C LEU A 71 1.54 2.13 -5.83
N ASN A 72 1.41 3.46 -5.93
CA ASN A 72 0.14 4.16 -5.77
C ASN A 72 -0.11 5.16 -6.93
N PRO A 73 -1.21 4.98 -7.70
CA PRO A 73 -1.59 5.89 -8.76
C PRO A 73 -1.81 7.33 -8.25
N ALA A 74 -2.38 7.49 -7.06
CA ALA A 74 -2.66 8.81 -6.52
C ALA A 74 -1.39 9.56 -6.10
N THR A 75 -0.38 8.88 -5.56
CA THR A 75 0.95 9.47 -5.32
C THR A 75 1.58 9.94 -6.63
N THR A 76 1.33 9.20 -7.72
CA THR A 76 1.81 9.56 -9.05
C THR A 76 1.11 10.80 -9.59
N ILE A 77 -0.22 10.87 -9.44
CA ILE A 77 -1.02 12.05 -9.83
C ILE A 77 -0.63 13.26 -9.00
N SER A 78 -0.46 13.12 -7.68
CA SER A 78 -0.04 14.22 -6.79
C SER A 78 1.35 14.74 -7.17
N SER A 79 2.31 13.85 -7.45
CA SER A 79 3.66 14.26 -7.88
C SER A 79 3.65 14.98 -9.24
N TYR A 80 2.73 14.62 -10.13
CA TYR A 80 2.50 15.32 -11.39
C TYR A 80 1.86 16.70 -11.16
N ALA A 81 0.77 16.76 -10.37
CA ALA A 81 0.02 17.98 -10.09
C ALA A 81 0.85 19.04 -9.34
N THR A 82 1.76 18.61 -8.46
CA THR A 82 2.66 19.50 -7.70
C THR A 82 3.90 19.92 -8.47
N GLY A 83 4.11 19.44 -9.70
CA GLY A 83 5.30 19.74 -10.52
C GLY A 83 6.62 19.17 -9.96
N HIS A 84 6.58 18.37 -8.89
CA HIS A 84 7.76 17.84 -8.20
C HIS A 84 8.61 16.92 -9.09
N LYS A 85 8.05 16.38 -10.18
CA LYS A 85 8.76 15.48 -11.10
C LYS A 85 8.60 15.94 -12.56
N PRO A 86 9.50 16.80 -13.09
CA PRO A 86 9.36 17.38 -14.44
C PRO A 86 9.42 16.36 -15.60
N LYS A 87 9.81 15.10 -15.33
CA LYS A 87 9.81 14.01 -16.33
C LYS A 87 8.47 13.27 -16.44
N TRP A 88 7.49 13.61 -15.60
CA TRP A 88 6.25 12.86 -15.48
C TRP A 88 5.23 13.52 -16.41
N SER A 89 4.91 12.83 -17.51
CA SER A 89 3.86 13.24 -18.45
C SER A 89 2.67 12.29 -18.38
N LEU A 90 1.53 12.69 -18.95
CA LEU A 90 0.34 11.84 -19.07
C LEU A 90 0.65 10.49 -19.72
N LEU A 91 1.53 10.47 -20.74
CA LEU A 91 1.98 9.24 -21.40
C LEU A 91 2.82 8.34 -20.48
N PHE A 92 3.66 8.92 -19.62
CA PHE A 92 4.39 8.14 -18.60
C PHE A 92 3.43 7.50 -17.60
N MET A 93 2.36 8.18 -17.20
CA MET A 93 1.35 7.63 -16.29
C MET A 93 0.50 6.55 -16.94
N ALA A 94 0.14 6.72 -18.22
CA ALA A 94 -0.65 5.76 -19.00
C ALA A 94 -0.02 4.36 -19.08
N VAL A 95 1.31 4.27 -19.05
CA VAL A 95 2.04 2.99 -19.03
C VAL A 95 2.20 2.44 -17.61
N ARG A 96 2.33 3.33 -16.61
CA ARG A 96 2.61 2.97 -15.21
C ARG A 96 1.38 2.46 -14.47
N PHE A 97 0.20 3.07 -14.65
CA PHE A 97 -1.01 2.64 -13.95
C PHE A 97 -1.45 1.22 -14.28
N PRO A 98 -1.46 0.77 -15.56
CA PRO A 98 -1.73 -0.63 -15.86
C PRO A 98 -0.72 -1.58 -15.21
N ALA A 99 0.56 -1.18 -15.13
CA ALA A 99 1.59 -1.98 -14.50
C ALA A 99 1.39 -2.10 -12.98
N GLN A 100 1.02 -1.01 -12.30
CA GLN A 100 0.65 -1.03 -10.87
C GLN A 100 -0.58 -1.92 -10.64
N ALA A 101 -1.62 -1.79 -11.46
CA ALA A 101 -2.81 -2.63 -11.38
C ALA A 101 -2.49 -4.12 -11.58
N ALA A 102 -1.69 -4.46 -12.60
CA ALA A 102 -1.24 -5.82 -12.84
C ALA A 102 -0.39 -6.36 -11.67
N GLY A 103 0.51 -5.54 -11.13
CA GLY A 103 1.27 -5.86 -9.93
C GLY A 103 0.37 -6.17 -8.74
N ALA A 104 -0.63 -5.33 -8.47
CA ALA A 104 -1.59 -5.53 -7.39
C ALA A 104 -2.36 -6.85 -7.54
N VAL A 105 -2.82 -7.18 -8.75
CA VAL A 105 -3.46 -8.47 -9.05
C VAL A 105 -2.50 -9.63 -8.79
N GLY A 106 -1.24 -9.50 -9.22
CA GLY A 106 -0.19 -10.49 -8.96
C GLY A 106 0.04 -10.74 -7.47
N GLY A 107 0.19 -9.67 -6.69
CA GLY A 107 0.35 -9.75 -5.24
C GLY A 107 -0.86 -10.37 -4.55
N ALA A 108 -2.08 -10.01 -4.96
CA ALA A 108 -3.31 -10.60 -4.44
C ALA A 108 -3.42 -12.09 -4.75
N LYS A 109 -3.08 -12.52 -5.98
CA LYS A 109 -3.01 -13.93 -6.35
C LYS A 109 -1.97 -14.68 -5.52
N ALA A 110 -0.80 -14.08 -5.29
CA ALA A 110 0.25 -14.65 -4.45
C ALA A 110 -0.25 -14.84 -3.00
N ILE A 111 -0.98 -13.88 -2.43
CA ILE A 111 -1.60 -14.08 -1.09
C ILE A 111 -2.49 -15.32 -1.09
N LEU A 112 -3.38 -15.44 -2.07
CA LEU A 112 -4.31 -16.57 -2.13
C LEU A 112 -3.60 -17.93 -2.23
N GLN A 113 -2.40 -17.96 -2.82
CA GLN A 113 -1.59 -19.17 -2.95
C GLN A 113 -0.77 -19.50 -1.71
N PHE A 114 -0.20 -18.49 -1.04
CA PHE A 114 0.80 -18.70 0.01
C PHE A 114 0.28 -18.46 1.43
N ILE A 115 -0.91 -17.88 1.61
CA ILE A 115 -1.39 -17.56 2.95
C ILE A 115 -1.76 -18.82 3.75
N PRO A 116 -1.23 -18.97 4.98
CA PRO A 116 -1.61 -20.09 5.83
C PRO A 116 -3.08 -20.09 6.20
N THR A 117 -3.67 -21.28 6.38
CA THR A 117 -5.10 -21.46 6.70
C THR A 117 -5.51 -20.71 7.97
N GLN A 118 -4.65 -20.67 8.99
CA GLN A 118 -4.92 -19.95 10.24
C GLN A 118 -5.08 -18.43 10.05
N TYR A 119 -4.53 -17.84 8.98
CA TYR A 119 -4.59 -16.41 8.70
C TYR A 119 -5.56 -16.04 7.58
N LYS A 120 -6.25 -17.01 6.95
CA LYS A 120 -7.23 -16.74 5.87
C LYS A 120 -8.32 -15.74 6.28
N HIS A 121 -8.74 -15.77 7.55
CA HIS A 121 -9.73 -14.84 8.07
C HIS A 121 -9.28 -13.37 8.04
N MET A 122 -7.97 -13.10 7.97
CA MET A 122 -7.39 -11.76 7.93
C MET A 122 -7.35 -11.15 6.52
N ILE A 123 -7.67 -11.92 5.47
CA ILE A 123 -7.70 -11.42 4.08
C ILE A 123 -8.94 -10.55 3.83
N LYS A 124 -9.99 -10.74 4.63
CA LYS A 124 -11.23 -9.97 4.48
C LYS A 124 -10.99 -8.54 4.96
N GLY A 125 -10.99 -7.60 4.01
CA GLY A 125 -10.92 -6.18 4.31
C GLY A 125 -12.16 -5.66 5.05
N PRO A 126 -12.08 -4.46 5.65
CA PRO A 126 -13.24 -3.81 6.22
C PRO A 126 -14.29 -3.58 5.14
N ALA A 127 -15.54 -3.96 5.42
CA ALA A 127 -16.66 -3.57 4.58
C ALA A 127 -17.01 -2.11 4.86
N LEU A 128 -17.33 -1.35 3.81
CA LEU A 128 -17.82 0.00 3.97
C LEU A 128 -19.16 -0.07 4.74
N LYS A 129 -19.17 0.49 5.96
CA LYS A 129 -20.36 0.53 6.82
C LYS A 129 -21.17 1.81 6.65
N VAL A 130 -20.65 2.74 5.86
CA VAL A 130 -21.22 4.04 5.56
C VAL A 130 -21.59 4.10 4.08
N ASP A 131 -22.35 5.10 3.67
CA ASP A 131 -22.65 5.34 2.26
C ASP A 131 -21.38 5.71 1.47
N LEU A 132 -21.48 5.66 0.15
CA LEU A 132 -20.35 5.91 -0.75
C LEU A 132 -19.77 7.32 -0.60
N HIS A 133 -20.58 8.35 -0.35
CA HIS A 133 -20.09 9.72 -0.21
C HIS A 133 -19.30 9.89 1.08
N THR A 134 -19.81 9.40 2.20
CA THR A 134 -19.10 9.40 3.48
C THR A 134 -17.82 8.57 3.41
N GLY A 135 -17.88 7.40 2.74
CA GLY A 135 -16.72 6.56 2.49
C GLY A 135 -15.64 7.24 1.66
N ALA A 136 -16.04 7.93 0.59
CA ALA A 136 -15.13 8.71 -0.24
C ALA A 136 -14.47 9.85 0.57
N GLY A 137 -15.24 10.54 1.43
CA GLY A 137 -14.71 11.54 2.34
C GLY A 137 -13.64 10.97 3.28
N ALA A 138 -13.88 9.80 3.87
CA ALA A 138 -12.91 9.14 4.73
C ALA A 138 -11.60 8.78 3.99
N VAL A 139 -11.70 8.30 2.74
CA VAL A 139 -10.52 8.01 1.90
C VAL A 139 -9.71 9.28 1.61
N VAL A 140 -10.36 10.44 1.46
CA VAL A 140 -9.67 11.73 1.27
C VAL A 140 -8.90 12.15 2.52
N PHE A 141 -9.44 11.91 3.72
CA PHE A 141 -8.72 12.17 4.97
C PHE A 141 -7.50 11.27 5.14
N ASP A 142 -7.60 9.97 4.79
CA ASP A 142 -6.45 9.06 4.78
C ASP A 142 -5.33 9.55 3.84
N PHE A 143 -5.68 10.21 2.72
CA PHE A 143 -4.71 10.80 1.81
C PHE A 143 -3.97 12.01 2.38
N LEU A 144 -4.59 12.75 3.30
CA LEU A 144 -3.98 13.92 3.95
C LEU A 144 -3.01 13.52 5.06
N GLU A 145 -3.17 12.35 5.67
CA GLU A 145 -2.25 11.87 6.74
C GLU A 145 -0.97 11.20 6.19
N ILE A 146 -0.89 10.93 4.89
CA ILE A 146 0.26 10.26 4.24
C ILE A 146 1.27 11.27 3.65
N PHE A 147 1.01 12.58 3.76
CA PHE A 147 1.95 13.65 3.39
C PHE A 147 2.50 14.40 4.61
#